data_AF-A0A1F8QTH1-F1
#
_entry.id   AF-A0A1F8QTH1-F1
#
_cell.length_a   1.000
_cell.length_b   1.000
_cell.length_c   1.000
_cell.angle_alpha   90.00
_cell.angle_beta   90.00
_cell.angle_gamma   90.00
#
_symmetry.space_group_name_H-M   'P 1'
#
loop_
_entity.id
_entity.type
_entity.pdbx_description
1 polymer ?
#
loop_
_entity_poly.entity_id
_entity_poly.type
_entity_poly.pdbx_seq_one_letter_code
_entity_poly.pdbx_strand_id
1 'polypeptide(L)'
;MLLTNPGSMPDQVRISIEGIPLVWVSVEQPVLVLQHDDKRQIKLTIQPPAPPNTRTGRYNLKLGVASTIDPARNAQVQVTLTVAGFEVKGRVGILLDGLQYNVVPSEQMPIPVVLINQGLTVDTFRLSSENLPEGWVTIPVPALQLEPGEVKESALIVKPPRHSSARAGRFPFRIVVTSQEAPEQSARIDCKLTVAAFIGFESSLEAAQPDQNLPARVTIQNLSNVPATF
;
A
#
# COMPACT_ATOMS: atom_id res chain seq x y z
N MET A 1 -13.42 -22.08 5.37
CA MET A 1 -13.17 -22.85 4.12
C MET A 1 -14.06 -24.09 4.14
N LEU A 2 -14.65 -24.47 3.00
CA LEU A 2 -15.44 -25.71 2.86
C LEU A 2 -14.59 -26.79 2.21
N LEU A 3 -14.52 -27.97 2.84
CA LEU A 3 -13.79 -29.14 2.34
C LEU A 3 -14.78 -30.23 1.95
N THR A 4 -14.52 -30.90 0.84
CA THR A 4 -15.29 -32.06 0.37
C THR A 4 -14.32 -33.17 -0.03
N ASN A 5 -14.57 -34.41 0.40
CA ASN A 5 -13.85 -35.58 -0.07
C ASN A 5 -14.70 -36.33 -1.13
N PRO A 6 -14.38 -36.21 -2.43
CA PRO A 6 -15.12 -36.90 -3.49
C PRO A 6 -14.71 -38.38 -3.65
N GLY A 7 -13.75 -38.86 -2.87
CA GLY A 7 -13.29 -40.25 -2.90
C GLY A 7 -14.23 -41.20 -2.16
N SER A 8 -14.15 -42.48 -2.50
CA SER A 8 -14.94 -43.57 -1.87
C SER A 8 -14.38 -44.07 -0.54
N MET A 9 -13.26 -43.53 -0.08
CA MET A 9 -12.59 -43.91 1.16
C MET A 9 -12.30 -42.67 2.04
N PRO A 10 -12.21 -42.84 3.37
CA PRO A 10 -11.80 -41.77 4.25
C PRO A 10 -10.40 -41.28 3.88
N ASP A 11 -10.21 -39.96 3.86
CA ASP A 11 -8.92 -39.34 3.56
C ASP A 11 -8.49 -38.45 4.73
N GLN A 12 -7.21 -38.48 5.06
CA GLN A 12 -6.63 -37.57 6.04
C GLN A 12 -5.99 -36.41 5.29
N VAL A 13 -6.47 -35.20 5.55
CA VAL A 13 -5.99 -33.99 4.85
C VAL A 13 -5.30 -33.05 5.83
N ARG A 14 -4.23 -32.42 5.36
CA ARG A 14 -3.51 -31.33 6.04
C ARG A 14 -3.82 -30.01 5.37
N ILE A 15 -4.10 -29.01 6.19
CA ILE A 15 -4.29 -27.62 5.78
C ILE A 15 -2.94 -26.91 5.89
N SER A 16 -2.54 -26.21 4.83
CA SER A 16 -1.34 -25.37 4.79
C SER A 16 -1.70 -23.94 4.44
N ILE A 17 -0.99 -22.99 5.01
CA ILE A 17 -1.16 -21.56 4.76
C ILE A 17 0.21 -20.96 4.54
N GLU A 18 0.37 -20.34 3.39
CA GLU A 18 1.62 -19.71 2.96
C GLU A 18 1.37 -18.25 2.62
N GLY A 19 2.42 -17.42 2.62
CA GLY A 19 2.35 -16.02 2.19
C GLY A 19 2.02 -15.00 3.30
N ILE A 20 1.79 -15.45 4.53
CA ILE A 20 1.69 -14.61 5.74
C ILE A 20 2.53 -15.20 6.89
N PRO A 21 2.96 -14.38 7.87
CA PRO A 21 3.63 -14.90 9.07
C PRO A 21 2.75 -15.92 9.80
N LEU A 22 3.29 -17.12 10.06
CA LEU A 22 2.55 -18.20 10.73
C LEU A 22 2.02 -17.80 12.11
N VAL A 23 2.70 -16.86 12.79
CA VAL A 23 2.27 -16.31 14.08
C VAL A 23 0.93 -15.56 14.03
N TRP A 24 0.44 -15.19 12.83
CA TRP A 24 -0.87 -14.55 12.67
C TRP A 24 -2.00 -15.56 12.59
N VAL A 25 -1.68 -16.83 12.36
CA VAL A 25 -2.64 -17.82 11.93
C VAL A 25 -2.97 -18.74 13.09
N SER A 26 -4.26 -18.88 13.36
CA SER A 26 -4.79 -19.94 14.22
C SER A 26 -5.78 -20.79 13.44
N VAL A 27 -5.53 -22.09 13.43
CA VAL A 27 -6.36 -23.10 12.76
C VAL A 27 -6.83 -24.09 13.83
N GLU A 28 -8.14 -24.22 14.01
CA GLU A 28 -8.70 -25.09 15.04
C GLU A 28 -8.33 -26.57 14.82
N GLN A 29 -8.25 -27.00 13.56
CA GLN A 29 -7.91 -28.37 13.16
C GLN A 29 -7.03 -28.37 11.90
N PRO A 30 -5.69 -28.33 12.03
CA PRO A 30 -4.78 -28.26 10.89
C PRO A 30 -4.67 -29.59 10.12
N VAL A 31 -5.06 -30.70 10.75
CA VAL A 31 -5.17 -32.02 10.13
C VAL A 31 -6.51 -32.61 10.56
N LEU A 32 -7.27 -33.15 9.62
CA LEU A 32 -8.52 -33.84 9.91
C LEU A 32 -8.74 -35.01 8.95
N VAL A 33 -9.61 -35.92 9.37
CA VAL A 33 -10.11 -37.02 8.55
C VAL A 33 -11.45 -36.63 7.94
N LEU A 34 -11.56 -36.68 6.62
CA LEU A 34 -12.79 -36.49 5.87
C LEU A 34 -13.33 -37.85 5.44
N GLN A 35 -14.54 -38.17 5.88
CA GLN A 35 -15.24 -39.37 5.39
C GLN A 35 -15.67 -39.20 3.92
N HIS A 36 -16.05 -40.29 3.26
CA HIS A 36 -16.60 -40.19 1.91
C HIS A 36 -17.83 -39.27 1.91
N ASP A 37 -17.95 -38.42 0.88
CA ASP A 37 -19.04 -37.43 0.72
C ASP A 37 -19.23 -36.45 1.90
N ASP A 38 -18.31 -36.43 2.88
CA ASP A 38 -18.37 -35.51 4.02
C ASP A 38 -18.01 -34.10 3.57
N LYS A 39 -18.76 -33.14 4.12
CA LYS A 39 -18.55 -31.70 3.93
C LYS A 39 -18.23 -31.08 5.28
N ARG A 40 -16.98 -30.67 5.45
CA ARG A 40 -16.52 -30.02 6.68
C ARG A 40 -16.23 -28.55 6.42
N GLN A 41 -16.78 -27.69 7.25
CA GLN A 41 -16.40 -26.29 7.30
C GLN A 41 -15.39 -26.07 8.42
N ILE A 42 -14.26 -25.47 8.09
CA ILE A 42 -13.19 -25.18 9.04
C ILE A 42 -13.04 -23.68 9.19
N LYS A 43 -12.99 -23.26 10.45
CA LYS A 43 -12.74 -21.87 10.83
C LYS A 43 -11.23 -21.64 10.87
N LEU A 44 -10.82 -20.64 10.09
CA LEU A 44 -9.48 -20.10 10.08
C LEU A 44 -9.54 -18.71 10.70
N THR A 45 -8.67 -18.43 11.66
CA THR A 45 -8.54 -17.09 12.23
C THR A 45 -7.19 -16.50 11.86
N ILE A 46 -7.20 -15.32 11.25
CA ILE A 46 -5.99 -14.54 10.95
C ILE A 46 -6.02 -13.29 11.84
N GLN A 47 -5.05 -13.17 12.75
CA GLN A 47 -4.88 -12.06 13.67
C GLN A 47 -3.46 -11.47 13.53
N PRO A 48 -3.29 -10.41 12.73
CA PRO A 48 -2.07 -9.63 12.74
C PRO A 48 -1.83 -9.02 14.14
N PRO A 49 -0.57 -8.88 14.60
CA PRO A 49 -0.25 -8.28 15.90
C PRO A 49 -0.64 -6.80 15.94
N ALA A 50 -0.74 -6.22 17.14
CA ALA A 50 -0.97 -4.79 17.26
C ALA A 50 0.24 -3.98 16.71
N PRO A 51 0.02 -2.75 16.19
CA PRO A 51 1.10 -1.81 15.90
C PRO A 51 2.01 -1.62 17.13
N PRO A 52 3.33 -1.40 16.96
CA PRO A 52 4.06 -1.18 15.69
C PRO A 52 4.52 -2.47 14.99
N ASN A 53 4.18 -3.65 15.52
CA ASN A 53 4.75 -4.93 15.07
C ASN A 53 4.10 -5.50 13.81
N THR A 54 2.95 -4.96 13.40
CA THR A 54 2.30 -5.33 12.14
C THR A 54 2.84 -4.51 10.99
N ARG A 55 3.28 -5.23 9.94
CA ARG A 55 3.54 -4.64 8.65
C ARG A 55 2.22 -4.53 7.90
N THR A 56 1.88 -3.33 7.51
CA THR A 56 0.76 -3.05 6.61
C THR A 56 1.13 -3.46 5.19
N GLY A 57 0.17 -3.89 4.41
CA GLY A 57 0.38 -4.22 3.01
C GLY A 57 -0.56 -5.30 2.51
N ARG A 58 -0.44 -5.63 1.23
CA ARG A 58 -1.13 -6.76 0.61
C ARG A 58 -0.31 -8.02 0.76
N TYR A 59 -0.92 -9.05 1.30
CA TYR A 59 -0.38 -10.37 1.48
C TYR A 59 -1.13 -11.33 0.58
N ASN A 60 -0.41 -11.90 -0.40
CA ASN A 60 -0.95 -12.96 -1.25
C ASN A 60 -0.75 -14.28 -0.51
N LEU A 61 -1.83 -14.75 0.13
CA LEU A 61 -1.80 -15.98 0.87
C LEU A 61 -2.38 -17.14 0.07
N LYS A 62 -1.70 -18.27 0.17
CA LYS A 62 -2.12 -19.53 -0.46
C LYS A 62 -2.66 -20.42 0.63
N LEU A 63 -3.94 -20.75 0.52
CA LEU A 63 -4.60 -21.74 1.34
C LEU A 63 -4.51 -23.06 0.59
N GLY A 64 -3.78 -24.02 1.14
CA GLY A 64 -3.63 -25.35 0.58
C GLY A 64 -4.32 -26.40 1.45
N VAL A 65 -4.82 -27.43 0.79
CA VAL A 65 -5.30 -28.66 1.42
C VAL A 65 -4.71 -29.80 0.64
N ALA A 66 -3.99 -30.71 1.29
CA ALA A 66 -3.39 -31.87 0.65
C ALA A 66 -3.65 -33.12 1.48
N SER A 67 -3.92 -34.24 0.82
CA SER A 67 -3.96 -35.54 1.50
C SER A 67 -2.58 -35.87 2.08
N THR A 68 -2.56 -36.40 3.29
CA THR A 68 -1.35 -36.93 3.92
C THR A 68 -1.00 -38.33 3.44
N ILE A 69 -1.93 -39.00 2.75
CA ILE A 69 -1.77 -40.35 2.18
C ILE A 69 -1.34 -40.26 0.72
N ASP A 70 -1.95 -39.36 -0.06
CA ASP A 70 -1.65 -39.13 -1.48
C ASP A 70 -1.47 -37.63 -1.76
N PRO A 71 -0.25 -37.07 -1.60
CA PRO A 71 0.00 -35.64 -1.76
C PRO A 71 -0.36 -35.07 -3.15
N ALA A 72 -0.50 -35.92 -4.17
CA ALA A 72 -0.97 -35.49 -5.49
C ALA A 72 -2.43 -35.01 -5.44
N ARG A 73 -3.22 -35.48 -4.47
CA ARG A 73 -4.56 -34.96 -4.17
C ARG A 73 -4.44 -33.72 -3.30
N ASN A 74 -4.40 -32.57 -3.96
CA ASN A 74 -4.40 -31.30 -3.28
C ASN A 74 -5.29 -30.28 -4.01
N ALA A 75 -5.75 -29.30 -3.23
CA ALA A 75 -6.46 -28.13 -3.73
C ALA A 75 -5.82 -26.89 -3.12
N GLN A 76 -5.73 -25.82 -3.91
CA GLN A 76 -5.19 -24.56 -3.46
C GLN A 76 -6.10 -23.41 -3.86
N VAL A 77 -6.25 -22.44 -2.97
CA VAL A 77 -6.95 -21.18 -3.21
C VAL A 77 -6.01 -20.03 -2.88
N GLN A 78 -5.94 -19.07 -3.78
CA GLN A 78 -5.21 -17.82 -3.55
C GLN A 78 -6.19 -16.77 -3.02
N VAL A 79 -5.80 -16.10 -1.94
CA VAL A 79 -6.57 -15.01 -1.33
C VAL A 79 -5.63 -13.83 -1.13
N THR A 80 -6.13 -12.63 -1.36
CA THR A 80 -5.40 -11.40 -1.05
C THR A 80 -5.90 -10.86 0.29
N LEU A 81 -5.01 -10.82 1.28
CA LEU A 81 -5.26 -10.17 2.57
C LEU A 81 -4.62 -8.79 2.56
N THR A 82 -5.42 -7.74 2.67
CA THR A 82 -4.91 -6.39 2.89
C THR A 82 -4.88 -6.12 4.39
N VAL A 83 -3.68 -6.05 4.95
CA VAL A 83 -3.48 -5.56 6.32
C VAL A 83 -3.31 -4.06 6.24
N ALA A 84 -4.38 -3.33 6.51
CA ALA A 84 -4.35 -1.89 6.44
C ALA A 84 -3.66 -1.29 7.66
N GLY A 85 -3.01 -0.14 7.47
CA GLY A 85 -2.71 0.74 8.60
C GLY A 85 -4.02 1.27 9.13
N PHE A 86 -4.37 0.90 10.36
CA PHE A 86 -5.60 1.36 11.01
C PHE A 86 -5.22 2.16 12.24
N GLU A 87 -5.44 3.47 12.17
CA GLU A 87 -5.40 4.33 13.35
C GLU A 87 -6.81 4.82 13.63
N VAL A 88 -7.24 4.62 14.88
CA VAL A 88 -8.48 5.15 15.40
C VAL A 88 -8.13 6.11 16.52
N LYS A 89 -8.50 7.38 16.33
CA LYS A 89 -8.53 8.38 17.40
C LYS A 89 -9.90 9.03 17.41
N GLY A 90 -10.66 8.76 18.47
CA GLY A 90 -12.02 9.26 18.60
C GLY A 90 -12.92 8.71 17.49
N ARG A 91 -13.57 9.60 16.74
CA ARG A 91 -14.56 9.24 15.71
C ARG A 91 -14.02 9.03 14.29
N VAL A 92 -12.72 9.18 14.07
CA VAL A 92 -12.11 9.08 12.73
C VAL A 92 -11.38 7.74 12.60
N GLY A 93 -11.74 6.95 11.58
CA GLY A 93 -10.96 5.80 11.13
C GLY A 93 -10.35 6.05 9.75
N ILE A 94 -9.08 5.68 9.58
CA ILE A 94 -8.37 5.72 8.29
C ILE A 94 -7.84 4.32 7.99
N LEU A 95 -8.00 3.85 6.75
CA LEU A 95 -7.31 2.65 6.24
C LEU A 95 -6.49 3.01 5.01
N LEU A 96 -5.25 2.52 4.97
CA LEU A 96 -4.34 2.59 3.82
C LEU A 96 -3.93 1.19 3.38
N ASP A 97 -3.73 1.00 2.08
CA ASP A 97 -3.29 -0.28 1.49
C ASP A 97 -1.78 -0.55 1.64
N GLY A 98 -1.02 0.45 2.10
CA GLY A 98 0.40 0.39 2.39
C GLY A 98 0.84 1.62 3.18
N LEU A 99 2.12 1.64 3.58
CA LEU A 99 2.76 2.80 4.23
C LEU A 99 4.05 3.22 3.51
N GLN A 100 4.41 2.51 2.43
CA GLN A 100 5.60 2.76 1.64
C GLN A 100 5.21 2.84 0.17
N TYR A 101 5.53 3.96 -0.46
CA TYR A 101 5.16 4.27 -1.83
C TYR A 101 6.40 4.62 -2.63
N ASN A 102 6.41 4.27 -3.92
CA ASN A 102 7.48 4.61 -4.85
C ASN A 102 6.90 5.45 -5.98
N VAL A 103 7.57 6.51 -6.40
CA VAL A 103 7.11 7.37 -7.48
C VAL A 103 8.26 7.77 -8.39
N VAL A 104 8.01 7.79 -9.68
CA VAL A 104 8.92 8.35 -10.67
C VAL A 104 8.54 9.82 -10.91
N PRO A 105 9.49 10.76 -10.97
CA PRO A 105 9.18 12.15 -11.29
C PRO A 105 8.38 12.30 -12.59
N SER A 106 7.40 13.19 -12.57
CA SER A 106 6.33 13.40 -13.57
C SER A 106 5.24 12.32 -13.65
N GLU A 107 5.39 11.17 -13.01
CA GLU A 107 4.32 10.17 -12.90
C GLU A 107 3.39 10.49 -11.73
N GLN A 108 2.13 10.05 -11.86
CA GLN A 108 1.14 10.15 -10.79
C GLN A 108 1.12 8.85 -9.99
N MET A 109 1.27 8.96 -8.68
CA MET A 109 1.12 7.86 -7.74
C MET A 109 -0.14 8.08 -6.89
N PRO A 110 -1.28 7.47 -7.25
CA PRO A 110 -2.48 7.53 -6.44
C PRO A 110 -2.31 6.65 -5.19
N ILE A 111 -2.65 7.21 -4.03
CA ILE A 111 -2.67 6.54 -2.75
C ILE A 111 -4.14 6.45 -2.31
N PRO A 112 -4.78 5.27 -2.42
CA PRO A 112 -6.14 5.08 -1.95
C PRO A 112 -6.22 5.27 -0.43
N VAL A 113 -7.23 6.00 0.02
CA VAL A 113 -7.49 6.26 1.44
C VAL A 113 -8.95 5.92 1.73
N VAL A 114 -9.18 4.95 2.61
CA VAL A 114 -10.53 4.63 3.09
C VAL A 114 -10.78 5.41 4.37
N LEU A 115 -11.91 6.11 4.43
CA LEU A 115 -12.38 6.86 5.58
C LEU A 115 -13.55 6.15 6.22
N ILE A 116 -13.58 6.14 7.55
CA ILE A 116 -14.65 5.53 8.35
C ILE A 116 -15.11 6.53 9.39
N ASN A 117 -16.42 6.82 9.42
CA ASN A 117 -17.01 7.56 10.52
C ASN A 117 -17.36 6.61 11.67
N GLN A 118 -16.62 6.69 12.76
CA GLN A 118 -16.88 5.93 13.99
C GLN A 118 -17.69 6.73 15.03
N GLY A 119 -18.12 7.93 14.66
CA GLY A 119 -19.00 8.76 15.46
C GLY A 119 -20.45 8.28 15.41
N LEU A 120 -21.27 8.88 16.26
CA LEU A 120 -22.71 8.60 16.35
C LEU A 120 -23.56 9.58 15.51
N THR A 121 -22.91 10.56 14.87
CA THR A 121 -23.56 11.59 14.05
C THR A 121 -22.92 11.66 12.67
N VAL A 122 -23.66 12.19 11.70
CA VAL A 122 -23.09 12.59 10.40
C VAL A 122 -21.95 13.59 10.63
N ASP A 123 -20.89 13.50 9.83
CA ASP A 123 -19.71 14.35 9.94
C ASP A 123 -19.04 14.51 8.58
N THR A 124 -18.29 15.60 8.40
CA THR A 124 -17.48 15.85 7.22
C THR A 124 -16.00 15.67 7.56
N PHE A 125 -15.35 14.72 6.91
CA PHE A 125 -13.94 14.40 7.14
C PHE A 125 -13.07 15.06 6.07
N ARG A 126 -12.10 15.87 6.50
CA ARG A 126 -11.14 16.54 5.61
C ARG A 126 -9.85 15.74 5.54
N LEU A 127 -9.48 15.33 4.33
CA LEU A 127 -8.22 14.66 4.01
C LEU A 127 -7.12 15.68 3.66
N SER A 128 -5.93 15.48 4.19
CA SER A 128 -4.75 16.32 3.95
C SER A 128 -3.46 15.52 4.08
N SER A 129 -2.33 16.10 3.67
CA SER A 129 -1.01 15.55 3.92
C SER A 129 -0.07 16.58 4.55
N GLU A 130 0.88 16.08 5.33
CA GLU A 130 1.96 16.85 5.94
C GLU A 130 3.32 16.33 5.46
N ASN A 131 4.33 17.20 5.45
CA ASN A 131 5.74 16.88 5.18
C ASN A 131 6.05 16.39 3.74
N LEU A 132 5.15 16.62 2.79
CA LEU A 132 5.47 16.61 1.36
C LEU A 132 5.61 18.05 0.84
N PRO A 133 6.49 18.31 -0.14
CA PRO A 133 6.59 19.63 -0.76
C PRO A 133 5.27 20.09 -1.36
N GLU A 134 5.01 21.40 -1.29
CA GLU A 134 3.85 22.02 -1.89
C GLU A 134 3.81 21.76 -3.40
N GLY A 135 2.61 21.52 -3.95
CA GLY A 135 2.40 21.22 -5.36
C GLY A 135 2.72 19.78 -5.78
N TRP A 136 3.28 18.94 -4.90
CA TRP A 136 3.44 17.51 -5.19
C TRP A 136 2.16 16.72 -4.98
N VAL A 137 1.22 17.26 -4.21
CA VAL A 137 0.06 16.53 -3.73
C VAL A 137 -1.21 17.17 -4.27
N THR A 138 -2.07 16.33 -4.83
CA THR A 138 -3.43 16.70 -5.25
C THR A 138 -4.42 15.74 -4.59
N ILE A 139 -5.49 16.27 -4.00
CA ILE A 139 -6.56 15.48 -3.41
C ILE A 139 -7.85 15.84 -4.17
N PRO A 140 -8.33 14.99 -5.09
CA PRO A 140 -9.49 15.32 -5.93
C PRO A 140 -10.76 15.62 -5.12
N VAL A 141 -10.98 14.87 -4.03
CA VAL A 141 -12.11 15.07 -3.11
C VAL A 141 -11.54 15.24 -1.70
N PRO A 142 -11.23 16.49 -1.28
CA PRO A 142 -10.54 16.75 -0.03
C PRO A 142 -11.45 16.69 1.20
N ALA A 143 -12.76 16.67 1.04
CA ALA A 143 -13.72 16.56 2.13
C ALA A 143 -14.87 15.63 1.72
N LEU A 144 -15.22 14.69 2.59
CA LEU A 144 -16.29 13.72 2.37
C LEU A 144 -17.24 13.73 3.57
N GLN A 145 -18.53 13.84 3.30
CA GLN A 145 -19.57 13.69 4.32
C GLN A 145 -19.89 12.20 4.49
N LEU A 146 -19.82 11.70 5.73
CA LEU A 146 -20.06 10.31 6.08
C LEU A 146 -21.13 10.19 7.17
N GLU A 147 -22.09 9.28 6.98
CA GLU A 147 -23.04 8.85 8.02
C GLU A 147 -22.36 8.01 9.11
N PRO A 148 -22.95 7.83 10.30
CA PRO A 148 -22.42 6.95 11.34
C PRO A 148 -22.17 5.53 10.83
N GLY A 149 -20.94 5.04 11.00
CA GLY A 149 -20.50 3.72 10.53
C GLY A 149 -20.27 3.63 9.01
N GLU A 150 -20.51 4.71 8.26
CA GLU A 150 -20.28 4.72 6.81
C GLU A 150 -18.78 4.63 6.50
N VAL A 151 -18.49 3.94 5.40
CA VAL A 151 -17.15 3.78 4.84
C VAL A 151 -17.15 4.38 3.43
N LYS A 152 -16.23 5.31 3.17
CA LYS A 152 -16.05 5.93 1.85
C LYS A 152 -14.58 5.95 1.43
N GLU A 153 -14.34 5.84 0.13
CA GLU A 153 -13.01 5.90 -0.45
C GLU A 153 -12.70 7.31 -0.97
N SER A 154 -11.45 7.74 -0.78
CA SER A 154 -10.83 8.91 -1.39
C SER A 154 -9.44 8.53 -1.91
N ALA A 155 -8.73 9.50 -2.49
CA ALA A 155 -7.37 9.29 -2.95
C ALA A 155 -6.52 10.54 -2.74
N LEU A 156 -5.26 10.31 -2.38
CA LEU A 156 -4.21 11.30 -2.37
C LEU A 156 -3.26 11.02 -3.55
N ILE A 157 -3.14 11.95 -4.49
CA ILE A 157 -2.31 11.77 -5.69
C ILE A 157 -0.99 12.50 -5.47
N VAL A 158 0.12 11.77 -5.52
CA VAL A 158 1.47 12.33 -5.44
C VAL A 158 2.10 12.38 -6.83
N LYS A 159 2.56 13.56 -7.24
CA LYS A 159 3.23 13.82 -8.52
C LYS A 159 4.40 14.79 -8.33
N PRO A 160 5.61 14.30 -8.00
CA PRO A 160 6.79 15.13 -7.97
C PRO A 160 7.09 15.65 -9.39
N PRO A 161 7.48 16.93 -9.56
CA PRO A 161 7.84 17.45 -10.87
C PRO A 161 9.13 16.80 -11.38
N ARG A 162 9.27 16.60 -12.69
CA ARG A 162 10.56 16.27 -13.31
C ARG A 162 11.45 17.51 -13.38
N HIS A 163 11.98 17.88 -12.23
CA HIS A 163 12.89 19.00 -12.05
C HIS A 163 13.94 18.60 -11.01
N SER A 164 15.13 19.18 -11.09
CA SER A 164 16.22 18.83 -10.17
C SER A 164 15.81 19.02 -8.70
N SER A 165 14.95 20.01 -8.40
CA SER A 165 14.40 20.26 -7.04
C SER A 165 13.67 19.06 -6.44
N ALA A 166 13.10 18.15 -7.24
CA ALA A 166 12.53 16.89 -6.79
C ALA A 166 13.61 15.83 -6.59
N ARG A 167 14.50 16.06 -5.62
CA ARG A 167 15.64 15.19 -5.30
C ARG A 167 15.20 13.73 -5.14
N ALA A 168 15.96 12.83 -5.75
CA ALA A 168 15.74 11.39 -5.52
C ALA A 168 16.04 11.04 -4.07
N GLY A 169 15.25 10.16 -3.48
CA GLY A 169 15.43 9.78 -2.09
C GLY A 169 14.14 9.43 -1.36
N ARG A 170 14.23 9.37 -0.03
CA ARG A 170 13.15 8.96 0.86
C ARG A 170 12.58 10.17 1.58
N PHE A 171 11.28 10.38 1.46
CA PHE A 171 10.52 11.46 2.08
C PHE A 171 9.53 10.84 3.08
N PRO A 172 9.75 10.99 4.39
CA PRO A 172 8.71 10.68 5.36
C PRO A 172 7.58 11.71 5.22
N PHE A 173 6.35 11.23 5.20
CA PHE A 173 5.17 12.10 5.14
C PHE A 173 4.04 11.53 5.99
N ARG A 174 2.99 12.33 6.20
CA ARG A 174 1.84 11.88 6.97
C ARG A 174 0.56 12.17 6.22
N ILE A 175 -0.38 11.21 6.27
CA ILE A 175 -1.76 11.41 5.83
C ILE A 175 -2.59 11.74 7.06
N VAL A 176 -3.33 12.84 6.99
CA VAL A 176 -4.13 13.36 8.11
C VAL A 176 -5.58 13.48 7.69
N VAL A 177 -6.47 12.92 8.50
CA VAL A 177 -7.91 13.09 8.36
C VAL A 177 -8.46 13.73 9.62
N THR A 178 -9.17 14.83 9.45
CA THR A 178 -9.72 15.63 10.55
C THR A 178 -11.23 15.74 10.41
N SER A 179 -11.95 15.48 11.51
CA SER A 179 -13.39 15.75 11.61
C SER A 179 -13.65 17.26 11.57
N GLN A 180 -14.69 17.70 10.86
CA GLN A 180 -15.10 19.11 10.87
C GLN A 180 -16.03 19.43 12.04
N GLU A 181 -16.83 18.48 12.51
CA GLU A 181 -17.67 18.64 13.70
C GLU A 181 -16.86 18.64 15.00
N ALA A 182 -15.72 17.95 15.01
CA ALA A 182 -14.82 17.81 16.16
C ALA A 182 -13.35 17.93 15.70
N PRO A 183 -12.84 19.15 15.43
CA PRO A 183 -11.50 19.37 14.87
C PRO A 183 -10.32 18.83 15.69
N GLU A 184 -10.52 18.63 17.00
CA GLU A 184 -9.56 17.96 17.88
C GLU A 184 -9.44 16.46 17.60
N GLN A 185 -10.43 15.86 16.92
CA GLN A 185 -10.45 14.46 16.53
C GLN A 185 -9.88 14.31 15.12
N SER A 186 -8.64 13.83 15.07
CA SER A 186 -7.91 13.58 13.83
C SER A 186 -7.08 12.31 13.92
N ALA A 187 -7.08 11.54 12.84
CA ALA A 187 -6.23 10.38 12.63
C ALA A 187 -5.05 10.74 11.71
N ARG A 188 -3.88 10.15 11.96
CA ARG A 188 -2.56 10.59 11.48
C ARG A 188 -1.64 9.40 11.20
N ILE A 189 -1.61 8.96 9.95
CA ILE A 189 -0.79 7.80 9.57
C ILE A 189 0.54 8.26 8.97
N ASP A 190 1.64 7.84 9.58
CA ASP A 190 3.01 8.06 9.07
C ASP A 190 3.32 7.11 7.90
N CYS A 191 3.76 7.69 6.80
CA CYS A 191 4.06 7.04 5.53
C CYS A 191 5.45 7.40 5.02
N LYS A 192 5.92 6.68 4.01
CA LYS A 192 7.22 6.92 3.36
C LYS A 192 7.09 6.90 1.85
N LEU A 193 7.54 7.96 1.21
CA LEU A 193 7.62 8.07 -0.25
C LEU A 193 9.07 7.91 -0.68
N THR A 194 9.33 7.08 -1.69
CA THR A 194 10.63 6.99 -2.36
C THR A 194 10.51 7.57 -3.76
N VAL A 195 11.24 8.65 -4.02
CA VAL A 195 11.30 9.31 -5.34
C VAL A 195 12.46 8.73 -6.13
N ALA A 196 12.18 8.21 -7.32
CA ALA A 196 13.19 7.64 -8.21
C ALA A 196 14.14 8.71 -8.77
N ALA A 197 15.36 8.28 -9.11
CA ALA A 197 16.31 9.11 -9.82
C ALA A 197 15.92 9.27 -11.30
N PHE A 198 16.18 10.45 -11.86
CA PHE A 198 16.19 10.69 -13.29
C PHE A 198 17.47 11.41 -13.67
N ILE A 199 17.97 11.09 -14.87
CA ILE A 199 19.12 11.76 -15.49
C ILE A 199 18.59 12.72 -16.56
N GLY A 200 19.13 13.93 -16.58
CA GLY A 200 18.88 14.94 -17.59
C GLY A 200 20.00 15.97 -17.63
N PHE A 201 20.33 16.44 -18.83
CA PHE A 201 21.28 17.53 -19.02
C PHE A 201 20.84 18.41 -20.18
N GLU A 202 21.35 19.63 -20.19
CA GLU A 202 21.27 20.56 -21.31
C GLU A 202 22.69 20.92 -21.72
N SER A 203 22.94 21.03 -23.03
CA SER A 203 24.24 21.43 -23.56
C SER A 203 24.07 22.60 -24.52
N SER A 204 24.85 23.66 -24.33
CA SER A 204 24.91 24.79 -25.26
C SER A 204 26.33 24.97 -25.79
N LEU A 205 26.42 25.47 -27.02
CA LEU A 205 27.67 25.80 -27.69
C LEU A 205 27.67 27.30 -27.98
N GLU A 206 28.58 28.04 -27.36
CA GLU A 206 28.90 29.39 -27.80
C GLU A 206 29.96 29.29 -28.90
N ALA A 207 29.60 29.77 -30.10
CA ALA A 207 30.34 29.54 -31.33
C ALA A 207 31.77 30.09 -31.28
N ALA A 208 32.72 29.20 -31.55
CA ALA A 208 33.96 29.59 -32.19
C ALA A 208 33.65 30.08 -33.61
N GLN A 209 34.25 31.19 -34.04
CA GLN A 209 34.28 31.53 -35.46
C GLN A 209 35.13 30.47 -36.18
N PRO A 210 34.52 29.58 -37.00
CA PRO A 210 35.24 28.46 -37.61
C PRO A 210 36.37 28.94 -38.51
N ASP A 211 36.16 30.09 -39.16
CA ASP A 211 37.11 30.73 -40.07
C ASP A 211 38.33 31.35 -39.34
N GLN A 212 38.25 31.54 -38.02
CA GLN A 212 39.31 32.19 -37.22
C GLN A 212 40.00 31.25 -36.23
N ASN A 213 39.69 29.94 -36.25
CA ASN A 213 40.27 28.95 -35.34
C ASN A 213 40.18 29.35 -33.85
N LEU A 214 39.11 30.06 -33.47
CA LEU A 214 38.86 30.45 -32.08
C LEU A 214 38.40 29.23 -31.26
N PRO A 215 38.71 29.17 -29.95
CA PRO A 215 38.19 28.09 -29.11
C PRO A 215 36.67 28.23 -28.93
N ALA A 216 35.94 27.12 -29.08
CA ALA A 216 34.51 27.07 -28.80
C ALA A 216 34.28 26.78 -27.32
N ARG A 217 33.20 27.31 -26.74
CA ARG A 217 32.81 27.03 -25.36
C ARG A 217 31.58 26.14 -25.35
N VAL A 218 31.72 24.94 -24.80
CA VAL A 218 30.58 24.05 -24.50
C VAL A 218 30.22 24.24 -23.03
N THR A 219 28.95 24.53 -22.76
CA THR A 219 28.40 24.57 -21.41
C THR A 219 27.46 23.38 -21.24
N ILE A 220 27.65 22.59 -20.18
CA ILE A 220 26.78 21.48 -19.81
C ILE A 220 26.12 21.82 -18.47
N GLN A 221 24.79 21.79 -18.42
CA GLN A 221 24.01 21.99 -17.20
C GLN A 221 23.34 20.67 -16.80
N ASN A 222 23.60 20.21 -15.58
CA ASN A 222 22.93 19.04 -15.01
C ASN A 222 21.49 19.40 -14.59
N LEU A 223 20.50 18.78 -15.24
CA LEU A 223 19.08 18.90 -14.92
C LEU A 223 18.53 17.71 -14.11
N SER A 224 19.37 16.71 -13.83
CA SER A 224 19.05 15.52 -13.06
C SER A 224 18.60 15.88 -11.63
N ASN A 225 17.81 15.01 -11.01
CA ASN A 225 17.53 15.10 -9.56
C ASN A 225 18.54 14.36 -8.68
N VAL A 226 19.66 13.93 -9.28
CA VAL A 226 20.82 13.33 -8.64
C VAL A 226 22.11 13.98 -9.17
N PRO A 227 23.22 13.94 -8.42
CA PRO A 227 24.53 14.28 -8.96
C PRO A 227 24.83 13.37 -10.17
N ALA A 228 25.14 13.97 -11.32
CA ALA A 228 25.46 13.27 -12.55
C ALA A 228 26.69 13.94 -13.20
N THR A 229 27.55 13.12 -13.79
CA THR A 229 28.73 13.53 -14.55
C THR A 229 28.45 13.27 -16.02
N PHE A 230 28.81 14.22 -16.89
CA PHE A 230 28.57 14.20 -18.34
C PHE A 230 29.87 14.45 -19.08
#